data_AF-A0A4S9A629-F1
#
_entry.id   AF-A0A4S9A629-F1
#
_cell.length_a   1.000
_cell.length_b   1.000
_cell.length_c   1.000
_cell.angle_alpha   90.00
_cell.angle_beta   90.00
_cell.angle_gamma   90.00
#
_symmetry.space_group_name_H-M   'P 1'
#
loop_
_entity.id
_entity.type
_entity.pdbx_description
1 polymer ?
#
loop_
_entity_poly.entity_id
_entity_poly.type
_entity_poly.pdbx_seq_one_letter_code
_entity_poly.pdbx_strand_id
1 'polypeptide(L)'
;MRKRRRDTSMALTLPLELQQQIFQYLDPWSFYASRNVCRYWKYASRDAVTLANQLGQLPIEPTTWAKKADSKRRESVYDEAARALMLGMRVKASASSENSLSTRLDKSKLALSKDGKRAVSLHERTITHYDLSTPEPTVISTRPINDLRTAIGGGPWFKCAPTVMYELALSSDGRMLAIALERTIQIYDLSAPADSWPVSSYITSATGHYIAALDFEHNDSLLRVQLSNKGVVVYLGSPQEGNPGLEHWQDKGGLKHAFLDASKLALPSTEAVEGAPAVSQRLAGLQLLRPFANGWLVAAQKHATNVPSGSYCLAYVPFSQVHGHVLTAERAVTILEDLPVHLSEHIQHLWHDLPSAHINHPHFALSPNHTLLAMSENDSTATTSPSSNRVFLYRLPSAQKLMETLKPQHPLLQKLEPEEEFKYQIKRLPTSLGSISGKILDFTFESVGRDTESSLAVTAVTETGAMTWTLLDN
;
A
#
# COMPACT_ATOMS: atom_id res chain seq x y z
N MET A 1 -22.49 50.55 -24.57
CA MET A 1 -22.69 49.48 -23.57
C MET A 1 -22.74 48.12 -24.27
N ARG A 2 -21.67 47.32 -24.22
CA ARG A 2 -21.68 45.93 -24.72
C ARG A 2 -22.56 45.09 -23.77
N LYS A 3 -23.66 44.54 -24.27
CA LYS A 3 -24.43 43.49 -23.55
C LYS A 3 -23.46 42.34 -23.23
N ARG A 4 -23.14 42.14 -21.95
CA ARG A 4 -22.59 40.86 -21.47
C ARG A 4 -23.60 39.81 -21.90
N ARG A 5 -23.24 38.97 -22.88
CA ARG A 5 -23.94 37.70 -23.10
C ARG A 5 -23.88 36.98 -21.75
N ARG A 6 -25.04 36.73 -21.14
CA ARG A 6 -25.13 35.85 -19.99
C ARG A 6 -24.68 34.48 -20.48
N ASP A 7 -23.77 33.84 -19.75
CA ASP A 7 -23.37 32.46 -20.01
C ASP A 7 -24.63 31.60 -20.01
N THR A 8 -25.08 31.25 -21.20
CA THR A 8 -26.27 30.45 -21.42
C THR A 8 -25.78 29.01 -21.44
N SER A 9 -26.32 28.17 -20.56
CA SER A 9 -25.92 26.77 -20.47
C SER A 9 -26.19 26.09 -21.83
N MET A 10 -25.12 25.66 -22.51
CA MET A 10 -25.22 24.99 -23.82
C MET A 10 -26.15 23.77 -23.78
N ALA A 11 -26.26 23.13 -22.61
CA ALA A 11 -27.15 22.00 -22.34
C ALA A 11 -28.64 22.29 -22.60
N LEU A 12 -29.05 23.56 -22.51
CA LEU A 12 -30.42 24.01 -22.69
C LEU A 12 -30.69 24.56 -24.09
N THR A 13 -29.65 24.88 -24.86
CA THR A 13 -29.76 25.59 -26.13
C THR A 13 -29.42 24.74 -27.35
N LEU A 14 -28.68 23.65 -27.18
CA LEU A 14 -28.30 22.74 -28.26
C LEU A 14 -29.35 21.63 -28.46
N PRO A 15 -29.68 21.26 -29.70
CA PRO A 15 -30.37 20.00 -30.02
C PRO A 15 -29.65 18.79 -29.41
N LEU A 16 -30.42 17.75 -29.09
CA LEU A 16 -29.91 16.54 -28.44
C LEU A 16 -28.78 15.88 -29.23
N GLU A 17 -28.91 15.87 -30.55
CA GLU A 17 -27.97 15.27 -31.48
C GLU A 17 -26.60 15.97 -31.42
N LEU A 18 -26.59 17.30 -31.29
CA LEU A 18 -25.36 18.06 -31.12
C LEU A 18 -24.74 17.83 -29.73
N GLN A 19 -25.55 17.67 -28.69
CA GLN A 19 -25.05 17.31 -27.35
C GLN A 19 -24.38 15.92 -27.37
N GLN A 20 -25.01 14.95 -28.02
CA GLN A 20 -24.47 13.59 -28.20
C GLN A 20 -23.20 13.60 -29.06
N GLN A 21 -23.16 14.41 -30.12
CA GLN A 21 -21.97 14.58 -30.95
C GLN A 21 -20.80 15.18 -30.14
N ILE A 22 -21.05 16.16 -29.27
CA ILE A 22 -20.03 16.69 -28.35
C ILE A 22 -19.46 15.56 -27.48
N PHE A 23 -20.31 14.70 -26.93
CA PHE A 23 -19.88 13.57 -26.08
C PHE A 23 -19.03 12.52 -26.79
N GLN A 24 -19.11 12.41 -28.12
CA GLN A 24 -18.26 11.49 -28.87
C GLN A 24 -16.78 11.93 -28.90
N TYR A 25 -16.51 13.21 -28.67
CA TYR A 25 -15.15 13.78 -28.67
C TYR A 25 -14.57 13.98 -27.27
N LEU A 26 -15.33 13.71 -26.21
CA LEU A 26 -14.83 13.82 -24.85
C LEU A 26 -14.03 12.57 -24.45
N ASP A 27 -12.95 12.81 -23.72
CA ASP A 27 -12.23 11.78 -22.99
C ASP A 27 -13.06 11.28 -21.78
N PRO A 28 -12.67 10.15 -21.16
CA PRO A 28 -13.46 9.54 -20.08
C PRO A 28 -13.71 10.48 -18.88
N TRP A 29 -12.72 11.32 -18.54
CA TRP A 29 -12.82 12.29 -17.45
C TRP A 29 -13.78 13.44 -17.77
N SER A 30 -13.64 14.08 -18.94
CA SER A 30 -14.54 15.17 -19.31
C SER A 30 -15.96 14.67 -19.56
N PHE A 31 -16.13 13.46 -20.08
CA PHE A 31 -17.45 12.83 -20.23
C PHE A 31 -18.10 12.58 -18.86
N TYR A 32 -17.35 12.00 -17.91
CA TYR A 32 -17.82 11.80 -16.53
C TYR A 32 -18.18 13.14 -15.85
N ALA A 33 -17.33 14.16 -15.97
CA ALA A 33 -17.59 15.46 -15.38
C ALA A 33 -18.84 16.09 -15.99
N SER A 34 -18.93 16.12 -17.33
CA SER A 34 -20.02 16.79 -18.07
C SER A 34 -21.38 16.18 -17.76
N ARG A 35 -21.50 14.85 -17.71
CA ARG A 35 -22.78 14.19 -17.38
C ARG A 35 -23.26 14.45 -15.95
N ASN A 36 -22.36 14.83 -15.04
CA ASN A 36 -22.68 15.15 -13.65
C ASN A 36 -22.93 16.66 -13.41
N VAL A 37 -22.83 17.51 -14.44
CA VAL A 37 -23.10 18.96 -14.32
C VAL A 37 -24.59 19.25 -14.12
N CYS A 38 -25.47 18.63 -14.91
CA CYS A 38 -26.91 18.86 -14.82
C CYS A 38 -27.74 17.71 -15.41
N ARG A 39 -29.06 17.72 -15.15
CA ARG A 39 -29.99 16.67 -15.63
C ARG A 39 -30.05 16.52 -17.15
N TYR A 40 -29.84 17.60 -17.90
CA TYR A 40 -29.92 17.59 -19.38
C TYR A 40 -28.71 16.88 -19.99
N TRP A 41 -27.50 17.23 -19.54
CA TRP A 41 -26.28 16.50 -19.90
C TRP A 41 -26.36 15.04 -19.48
N LYS A 42 -26.89 14.74 -18.28
CA LYS A 42 -27.12 13.37 -17.84
C LYS A 42 -28.05 12.61 -18.79
N TYR A 43 -29.16 13.24 -19.21
CA TYR A 43 -30.09 12.65 -20.17
C TYR A 43 -29.42 12.39 -21.54
N ALA A 44 -28.72 13.37 -22.10
CA ALA A 44 -28.01 13.21 -23.37
C ALA A 44 -26.92 12.12 -23.31
N SER A 45 -26.31 11.91 -22.14
CA SER A 45 -25.24 10.92 -21.95
C SER A 45 -25.72 9.47 -22.00
N ARG A 46 -27.03 9.22 -21.93
CA ARG A 46 -27.65 7.87 -21.93
C ARG A 46 -27.80 7.27 -23.32
N ASP A 47 -27.39 7.98 -24.35
CA ASP A 47 -27.39 7.46 -25.71
C ASP A 47 -26.57 6.18 -25.81
N ALA A 48 -27.13 5.17 -26.49
CA ALA A 48 -26.56 3.84 -26.54
C ALA A 48 -25.20 3.83 -27.27
N VAL A 49 -25.05 4.62 -28.34
CA VAL A 49 -23.82 4.69 -29.15
C VAL A 49 -22.74 5.44 -28.36
N THR A 50 -23.09 6.58 -27.79
CA THR A 50 -22.20 7.38 -26.93
C THR A 50 -21.68 6.54 -25.76
N LEU A 51 -22.56 5.84 -25.01
CA LEU A 51 -22.14 5.00 -23.89
C LEU A 51 -21.26 3.83 -24.34
N ALA A 52 -21.57 3.18 -25.45
CA ALA A 52 -20.75 2.09 -25.97
C ALA A 52 -19.34 2.56 -26.33
N ASN A 53 -19.22 3.74 -26.95
CA ASN A 53 -17.93 4.33 -27.29
C ASN A 53 -17.14 4.70 -26.02
N GLN A 54 -17.80 5.33 -25.04
CA GLN A 54 -17.17 5.72 -23.77
C GLN A 54 -16.74 4.49 -22.95
N LEU A 55 -17.56 3.43 -22.90
CA LEU A 55 -17.16 2.15 -22.29
C LEU A 55 -15.96 1.51 -23.00
N GLY A 56 -15.83 1.69 -24.31
CA GLY A 56 -14.68 1.24 -25.09
C GLY A 56 -13.38 1.95 -24.78
N GLN A 57 -13.44 3.13 -24.14
CA GLN A 57 -12.27 3.90 -23.67
C GLN A 57 -11.87 3.54 -22.23
N LEU A 58 -12.69 2.76 -21.52
CA LEU A 58 -12.41 2.30 -20.16
C LEU A 58 -11.70 0.93 -20.18
N PRO A 59 -10.85 0.63 -19.20
CA PRO A 59 -10.13 -0.63 -19.07
C PRO A 59 -11.06 -1.77 -18.59
N ILE A 60 -12.01 -2.18 -19.43
CA ILE A 60 -12.98 -3.23 -19.14
C ILE A 60 -12.77 -4.40 -20.12
N GLU A 61 -12.60 -5.61 -19.58
CA GLU A 61 -12.36 -6.82 -20.35
C GLU A 61 -13.47 -7.87 -20.13
N PRO A 62 -13.91 -8.61 -21.16
CA PRO A 62 -13.60 -8.40 -22.58
C PRO A 62 -14.43 -7.23 -23.17
N THR A 63 -13.93 -6.46 -24.12
CA THR A 63 -14.67 -5.29 -24.66
C THR A 63 -15.95 -5.65 -25.45
N THR A 64 -16.15 -6.93 -25.77
CA THR A 64 -17.25 -7.42 -26.61
C THR A 64 -18.62 -7.42 -25.94
N TRP A 65 -18.70 -7.47 -24.60
CA TRP A 65 -19.98 -7.48 -23.88
C TRP A 65 -20.75 -6.16 -24.06
N ALA A 66 -20.04 -5.02 -24.15
CA ALA A 66 -20.65 -3.70 -24.21
C ALA A 66 -21.54 -3.51 -25.44
N LYS A 67 -21.21 -4.17 -26.56
CA LYS A 67 -22.01 -4.13 -27.79
C LYS A 67 -23.31 -4.94 -27.69
N LYS A 68 -23.33 -5.99 -26.86
CA LYS A 68 -24.46 -6.91 -26.69
C LYS A 68 -25.40 -6.49 -25.55
N ALA A 69 -24.91 -5.69 -24.60
CA ALA A 69 -25.69 -5.21 -23.46
C ALA A 69 -26.73 -4.14 -23.87
N ASP A 70 -27.83 -4.07 -23.14
CA ASP A 70 -28.84 -3.02 -23.26
C ASP A 70 -28.34 -1.68 -22.65
N SER A 71 -29.02 -0.58 -22.97
CA SER A 71 -28.58 0.76 -22.52
C SER A 71 -28.53 0.90 -20.99
N LYS A 72 -29.50 0.31 -20.27
CA LYS A 72 -29.55 0.38 -18.81
C LYS A 72 -28.37 -0.35 -18.18
N ARG A 73 -27.98 -1.52 -18.70
CA ARG A 73 -26.79 -2.22 -18.23
C ARG A 73 -25.53 -1.45 -18.57
N ARG A 74 -25.40 -0.86 -19.77
CA ARG A 74 -24.25 -0.01 -20.11
C ARG A 74 -24.09 1.17 -19.15
N GLU A 75 -25.18 1.85 -18.80
CA GLU A 75 -25.16 2.94 -17.82
C GLU A 75 -24.68 2.44 -16.46
N SER A 76 -25.23 1.33 -15.97
CA SER A 76 -24.82 0.74 -14.68
C SER A 76 -23.35 0.36 -14.65
N VAL A 77 -22.83 -0.26 -15.72
CA VAL A 77 -21.43 -0.67 -15.79
C VAL A 77 -20.51 0.54 -15.94
N TYR A 78 -20.92 1.55 -16.70
CA TYR A 78 -20.17 2.80 -16.78
C TYR A 78 -20.07 3.45 -15.39
N ASP A 79 -21.17 3.51 -14.63
CA ASP A 79 -21.16 4.06 -13.27
C ASP A 79 -20.28 3.21 -12.31
N GLU A 80 -20.27 1.89 -12.48
CA GLU A 80 -19.35 1.00 -11.75
C GLU A 80 -17.90 1.27 -12.11
N ALA A 81 -17.57 1.36 -13.40
CA ALA A 81 -16.23 1.59 -13.89
C ALA A 81 -15.72 2.99 -13.51
N ALA A 82 -16.53 4.03 -13.68
CA ALA A 82 -16.18 5.39 -13.28
C ALA A 82 -15.89 5.49 -11.79
N ARG A 83 -16.64 4.76 -10.96
CA ARG A 83 -16.39 4.65 -9.52
C ARG A 83 -15.10 3.90 -9.24
N ALA A 84 -14.88 2.74 -9.87
CA ALA A 84 -13.70 1.90 -9.67
C ALA A 84 -12.40 2.60 -10.12
N LEU A 85 -12.49 3.44 -11.15
CA LEU A 85 -11.38 4.21 -11.73
C LEU A 85 -11.24 5.62 -11.15
N MET A 86 -12.13 5.99 -10.23
CA MET A 86 -12.09 7.27 -9.51
C MET A 86 -12.08 8.50 -10.43
N LEU A 87 -12.78 8.45 -11.57
CA LEU A 87 -12.80 9.51 -12.60
C LEU A 87 -13.24 10.90 -12.07
N GLY A 88 -13.96 10.92 -10.95
CA GLY A 88 -14.41 12.15 -10.29
C GLY A 88 -13.56 12.60 -9.10
N MET A 89 -12.60 11.80 -8.65
CA MET A 89 -11.91 12.05 -7.39
C MET A 89 -11.09 13.34 -7.47
N ARG A 90 -11.28 14.20 -6.47
CA ARG A 90 -10.51 15.42 -6.32
C ARG A 90 -9.51 15.24 -5.19
N VAL A 91 -8.29 15.67 -5.43
CA VAL A 91 -7.21 15.55 -4.45
C VAL A 91 -6.66 16.93 -4.18
N LYS A 92 -6.60 17.30 -2.90
CA LYS A 92 -5.88 18.48 -2.44
C LYS A 92 -4.61 18.03 -1.74
N ALA A 93 -3.47 18.42 -2.29
CA ALA A 93 -2.18 18.14 -1.69
C ALA A 93 -1.73 19.30 -0.81
N SER A 94 -1.19 19.01 0.36
CA SER A 94 -0.59 19.97 1.28
C SER A 94 0.72 19.43 1.80
N ALA A 95 1.81 20.15 1.53
CA ALA A 95 3.12 19.87 2.10
C ALA A 95 3.23 20.55 3.48
N SER A 96 3.90 19.91 4.42
CA SER A 96 4.30 20.58 5.65
C SER A 96 5.30 21.70 5.34
N SER A 97 5.08 22.88 5.93
CA SER A 97 5.94 24.07 5.78
C SER A 97 7.21 23.98 6.63
N GLU A 98 7.38 22.94 7.44
CA GLU A 98 8.50 22.84 8.39
C GLU A 98 9.80 22.40 7.71
N ASN A 99 10.93 22.91 8.21
CA ASN A 99 12.26 22.41 7.84
C ASN A 99 12.32 20.88 8.01
N SER A 100 13.04 20.20 7.11
CA SER A 100 13.15 18.75 7.16
C SER A 100 13.58 18.23 8.54
N LEU A 101 13.03 17.11 8.98
CA LEU A 101 13.37 16.53 10.29
C LEU A 101 14.88 16.24 10.40
N SER A 102 15.49 15.79 9.30
CA SER A 102 16.94 15.59 9.18
C SER A 102 17.75 16.87 9.43
N THR A 103 17.31 18.02 8.91
CA THR A 103 18.01 19.31 9.13
C THR A 103 17.76 19.86 10.53
N ARG A 104 16.55 19.69 11.08
CA ARG A 104 16.23 20.11 12.44
C ARG A 104 17.05 19.38 13.50
N LEU A 105 17.33 18.10 13.30
CA LEU A 105 18.07 17.26 14.26
C LEU A 105 19.56 17.12 13.94
N ASP A 106 20.00 17.56 12.76
CA ASP A 106 21.34 17.30 12.22
C ASP A 106 21.69 15.79 12.27
N LYS A 107 20.76 14.97 11.78
CA LYS A 107 20.87 13.50 11.73
C LYS A 107 20.46 12.97 10.37
N SER A 108 21.27 12.05 9.84
CA SER A 108 21.05 11.45 8.52
C SER A 108 20.08 10.27 8.51
N LYS A 109 19.85 9.61 9.65
CA LYS A 109 18.94 8.47 9.76
C LYS A 109 18.14 8.54 11.06
N LEU A 110 16.83 8.40 10.91
CA LEU A 110 15.85 8.59 11.97
C LEU A 110 14.78 7.49 11.90
N ALA A 111 14.19 7.17 13.04
CA ALA A 111 12.89 6.49 13.14
C ALA A 111 11.90 7.41 13.86
N LEU A 112 10.62 7.35 13.47
CA LEU A 112 9.55 8.19 14.00
C LEU A 112 8.45 7.34 14.63
N SER A 113 7.82 7.86 15.68
CA SER A 113 6.58 7.29 16.20
C SER A 113 5.44 7.61 15.23
N LYS A 114 4.37 6.81 15.30
CA LYS A 114 3.22 6.96 14.40
C LYS A 114 2.51 8.31 14.52
N ASP A 115 2.56 8.93 15.69
CA ASP A 115 2.01 10.27 15.92
C ASP A 115 2.98 11.40 15.53
N GLY A 116 4.18 11.07 15.06
CA GLY A 116 5.22 12.03 14.69
C GLY A 116 5.81 12.83 15.86
N LYS A 117 5.42 12.53 17.11
CA LYS A 117 5.85 13.31 18.28
C LYS A 117 7.14 12.83 18.89
N ARG A 118 7.64 11.66 18.49
CA ARG A 118 8.91 11.11 18.98
C ARG A 118 9.76 10.71 17.80
N ALA A 119 11.06 10.91 17.96
CA ALA A 119 12.06 10.47 17.02
C ALA A 119 13.21 9.78 17.73
N VAL A 120 13.86 8.85 17.05
CA VAL A 120 15.10 8.23 17.52
C VAL A 120 16.16 8.32 16.44
N SER A 121 17.38 8.66 16.84
CA SER A 121 18.58 8.56 16.02
C SER A 121 19.58 7.59 16.63
N LEU A 122 20.42 7.00 15.78
CA LEU A 122 21.57 6.21 16.20
C LEU A 122 22.84 6.85 15.60
N HIS A 123 23.70 7.39 16.45
CA HIS A 123 24.96 8.01 16.02
C HIS A 123 26.11 7.53 16.91
N GLU A 124 27.22 7.10 16.30
CA GLU A 124 28.41 6.63 17.02
C GLU A 124 28.08 5.66 18.18
N ARG A 125 27.15 4.72 17.94
CA ARG A 125 26.69 3.69 18.91
C ARG A 125 25.82 4.23 20.05
N THR A 126 25.43 5.48 20.00
CA THR A 126 24.51 6.10 20.96
C THR A 126 23.12 6.26 20.35
N ILE A 127 22.14 5.65 21.01
CA ILE A 127 20.71 5.87 20.76
C ILE A 127 20.33 7.20 21.43
N THR A 128 19.76 8.12 20.66
CA THR A 128 19.21 9.38 21.18
C THR A 128 17.71 9.43 20.89
N HIS A 129 16.91 9.58 21.93
CA HIS A 129 15.45 9.67 21.85
C HIS A 129 15.01 11.12 22.03
N TYR A 130 14.23 11.63 21.10
CA TYR A 130 13.79 13.03 21.02
C TYR A 130 12.28 13.15 21.19
N ASP A 131 11.88 14.23 21.85
CA ASP A 131 10.51 14.77 21.85
C ASP A 131 10.41 15.84 20.75
N LEU A 132 9.44 15.65 19.85
CA LEU A 132 9.09 16.54 18.74
C LEU A 132 7.74 17.23 18.93
N SER A 133 7.13 17.12 20.10
CA SER A 133 5.85 17.79 20.40
C SER A 133 5.98 19.33 20.40
N THR A 134 7.20 19.84 20.55
CA THR A 134 7.54 21.26 20.47
C THR A 134 8.31 21.58 19.18
N PRO A 135 8.26 22.84 18.69
CA PRO A 135 9.03 23.26 17.51
C PRO A 135 10.54 23.02 17.66
N GLU A 136 11.06 23.20 18.86
CA GLU A 136 12.43 22.84 19.22
C GLU A 136 12.47 21.40 19.76
N PRO A 137 13.17 20.47 19.09
CA PRO A 137 13.32 19.11 19.57
C PRO A 137 14.09 19.06 20.89
N THR A 138 13.62 18.27 21.85
CA THR A 138 14.34 18.06 23.13
C THR A 138 14.74 16.60 23.28
N VAL A 139 15.85 16.33 23.98
CA VAL A 139 16.31 14.96 24.22
C VAL A 139 15.62 14.40 25.46
N ILE A 140 14.87 13.30 25.29
CA ILE A 140 14.22 12.56 26.37
C ILE A 140 15.24 11.68 27.09
N SER A 141 16.01 10.90 26.31
CA SER A 141 17.00 9.97 26.86
C SER A 141 18.10 9.66 25.86
N THR A 142 19.26 9.27 26.38
CA THR A 142 20.39 8.75 25.62
C THR A 142 20.88 7.45 26.24
N ARG A 143 21.24 6.47 25.40
CA ARG A 143 21.81 5.21 25.86
C ARG A 143 22.71 4.57 24.81
N PRO A 144 23.75 3.81 25.20
CA PRO A 144 24.55 3.05 24.25
C PRO A 144 23.78 1.84 23.71
N ILE A 145 24.12 1.39 22.50
CA ILE A 145 23.72 0.06 22.01
C ILE A 145 24.42 -1.03 22.81
N ASN A 146 23.77 -2.18 22.96
CA ASN A 146 24.28 -3.31 23.72
C ASN A 146 24.96 -4.33 22.79
N ASP A 147 26.23 -4.09 22.51
CA ASP A 147 26.99 -4.84 21.51
C ASP A 147 28.35 -5.37 21.99
N LEU A 148 28.80 -4.93 23.16
CA LEU A 148 30.05 -5.36 23.81
C LEU A 148 29.85 -6.30 24.99
N ARG A 149 28.62 -6.47 25.50
CA ARG A 149 28.37 -7.16 26.78
C ARG A 149 27.81 -8.59 26.64
N THR A 150 27.35 -9.04 25.46
CA THR A 150 26.75 -10.38 25.28
C THR A 150 27.16 -11.08 23.99
N ALA A 151 27.44 -12.39 24.09
CA ALA A 151 27.34 -13.30 22.95
C ALA A 151 25.86 -13.53 22.62
N ILE A 152 25.38 -12.94 21.52
CA ILE A 152 23.98 -13.06 21.06
C ILE A 152 23.86 -14.34 20.23
N GLY A 153 23.66 -15.49 20.88
CA GLY A 153 23.58 -16.78 20.18
C GLY A 153 24.77 -17.02 19.24
N GLY A 154 24.65 -17.92 18.27
CA GLY A 154 25.71 -18.19 17.28
C GLY A 154 25.97 -17.08 16.25
N GLY A 155 25.48 -15.86 16.48
CA GLY A 155 25.61 -14.73 15.55
C GLY A 155 26.86 -13.87 15.80
N PRO A 156 27.37 -13.16 14.78
CA PRO A 156 28.50 -12.23 14.93
C PRO A 156 28.10 -11.04 15.81
N TRP A 157 29.04 -10.56 16.63
CA TRP A 157 28.84 -9.34 17.43
C TRP A 157 28.81 -8.12 16.51
N PHE A 158 28.30 -6.98 16.97
CA PHE A 158 28.62 -5.71 16.31
C PHE A 158 30.09 -5.35 16.63
N LYS A 159 31.03 -6.10 16.03
CA LYS A 159 32.47 -5.98 16.26
C LYS A 159 33.05 -4.71 15.65
N CYS A 160 32.34 -4.14 14.68
CA CYS A 160 32.67 -2.85 14.07
C CYS A 160 31.61 -1.84 14.52
N ALA A 161 31.99 -0.56 14.65
CA ALA A 161 31.01 0.52 14.70
C ALA A 161 29.98 0.29 13.59
N PRO A 162 28.67 0.45 13.85
CA PRO A 162 27.64 0.19 12.84
C PRO A 162 28.10 0.82 11.54
N THR A 163 28.34 -0.01 10.53
CA THR A 163 28.44 0.49 9.18
C THR A 163 27.16 1.28 8.91
N VAL A 164 27.15 2.15 7.91
CA VAL A 164 25.95 2.94 7.55
C VAL A 164 24.71 2.03 7.28
N MET A 165 24.90 0.71 7.20
CA MET A 165 23.92 -0.34 6.97
C MET A 165 23.26 -0.86 8.27
N TYR A 166 22.58 0.01 9.01
CA TYR A 166 21.66 -0.39 10.09
C TYR A 166 20.25 0.10 9.77
N GLU A 167 19.20 -0.52 10.27
CA GLU A 167 17.80 -0.05 10.17
C GLU A 167 17.20 0.18 11.55
N LEU A 168 16.30 1.17 11.65
CA LEU A 168 15.63 1.58 12.88
C LEU A 168 14.11 1.51 12.68
N ALA A 169 13.39 1.02 13.69
CA ALA A 169 11.94 1.13 13.77
C ALA A 169 11.54 1.57 15.18
N LEU A 170 10.67 2.56 15.28
CA LEU A 170 10.15 3.05 16.54
C LEU A 170 8.68 2.62 16.67
N SER A 171 8.28 2.13 17.85
CA SER A 171 6.89 1.73 18.09
C SER A 171 5.94 2.90 17.94
N SER A 172 4.66 2.60 17.75
CA SER A 172 3.61 3.59 17.54
C SER A 172 3.54 4.65 18.65
N ASP A 173 3.83 4.27 19.90
CA ASP A 173 3.86 5.13 21.08
C ASP A 173 5.26 5.72 21.40
N GLY A 174 6.28 5.37 20.61
CA GLY A 174 7.67 5.76 20.78
C GLY A 174 8.31 5.30 22.09
N ARG A 175 7.92 4.13 22.62
CA ARG A 175 8.56 3.52 23.80
C ARG A 175 9.53 2.40 23.45
N MET A 176 9.30 1.66 22.38
CA MET A 176 10.16 0.56 21.95
C MET A 176 10.91 0.93 20.67
N LEU A 177 12.21 0.62 20.65
CA LEU A 177 13.06 0.79 19.47
C LEU A 177 13.59 -0.56 19.03
N ALA A 178 13.31 -0.92 17.78
CA ALA A 178 13.98 -2.03 17.13
C ALA A 178 15.16 -1.49 16.30
N ILE A 179 16.33 -2.11 16.47
CA ILE A 179 17.53 -1.85 15.70
C ILE A 179 17.92 -3.14 14.99
N ALA A 180 18.04 -3.07 13.68
CA ALA A 180 18.58 -4.15 12.87
C ALA A 180 19.98 -3.77 12.37
N LEU A 181 20.92 -4.68 12.53
CA LEU A 181 22.25 -4.57 11.94
C LEU A 181 22.67 -5.94 11.42
N GLU A 182 22.99 -5.98 10.13
CA GLU A 182 23.16 -7.21 9.35
C GLU A 182 21.92 -8.13 9.42
N ARG A 183 21.96 -9.14 10.31
CA ARG A 183 20.90 -10.13 10.53
C ARG A 183 20.46 -10.22 11.99
N THR A 184 21.04 -9.37 12.84
CA THR A 184 20.70 -9.31 14.26
C THR A 184 19.69 -8.20 14.47
N ILE A 185 18.63 -8.51 15.20
CA ILE A 185 17.64 -7.53 15.64
C ILE A 185 17.72 -7.42 17.15
N GLN A 186 17.70 -6.19 17.64
CA GLN A 186 17.62 -5.85 19.06
C GLN A 186 16.42 -4.93 19.30
N ILE A 187 15.60 -5.24 20.30
CA ILE A 187 14.47 -4.40 20.73
C ILE A 187 14.78 -3.85 22.11
N TYR A 188 14.75 -2.52 22.22
CA TYR A 188 15.00 -1.76 23.43
C TYR A 188 13.70 -1.15 23.95
N ASP A 189 13.53 -1.17 25.26
CA ASP A 189 12.62 -0.25 25.94
C ASP A 189 13.37 1.05 26.24
N LEU A 190 12.88 2.16 25.68
CA LEU A 190 13.46 3.50 25.82
C LEU A 190 13.06 4.19 27.14
N SER A 191 12.06 3.65 27.85
CA SER A 191 11.65 4.12 29.18
C SER A 191 12.40 3.41 30.31
N ALA A 192 13.00 2.24 30.02
CA ALA A 192 13.84 1.51 30.95
C ALA A 192 15.20 2.21 31.15
N PRO A 193 15.90 1.94 32.28
CA PRO A 193 17.24 2.46 32.52
C PRO A 193 18.21 2.15 31.37
N ALA A 194 19.21 3.01 31.15
CA ALA A 194 20.16 2.87 30.03
C ALA A 194 20.93 1.53 30.02
N ASP A 195 21.13 0.92 31.19
CA ASP A 195 21.76 -0.40 31.36
C ASP A 195 20.80 -1.60 31.21
N SER A 196 19.52 -1.36 30.90
CA SER A 196 18.54 -2.43 30.68
C SER A 196 18.90 -3.30 29.48
N TRP A 197 18.63 -4.60 29.57
CA TRP A 197 18.94 -5.55 28.51
C TRP A 197 17.93 -5.48 27.37
N PRO A 198 18.37 -5.42 26.09
CA PRO A 198 17.45 -5.54 24.97
C PRO A 198 17.04 -7.00 24.76
N VAL A 199 15.87 -7.18 24.15
CA VAL A 199 15.51 -8.46 23.54
C VAL A 199 16.30 -8.59 22.26
N SER A 200 16.93 -9.74 22.01
CA SER A 200 17.74 -9.93 20.81
C SER A 200 17.52 -11.28 20.16
N SER A 201 17.65 -11.31 18.82
CA SER A 201 17.56 -12.52 18.03
C SER A 201 18.40 -12.40 16.76
N TYR A 202 18.89 -13.54 16.30
CA TYR A 202 19.60 -13.67 15.04
C TYR A 202 18.68 -14.32 14.00
N ILE A 203 18.40 -13.60 12.92
CA ILE A 203 17.38 -14.02 11.95
C ILE A 203 17.99 -15.00 10.95
N THR A 204 17.75 -16.30 11.19
CA THR A 204 18.25 -17.39 10.35
C THR A 204 17.62 -17.39 8.96
N SER A 205 16.36 -16.96 8.83
CA SER A 205 15.71 -16.76 7.52
C SER A 205 16.42 -15.73 6.63
N ALA A 206 17.26 -14.85 7.20
CA ALA A 206 18.03 -13.86 6.45
C ALA A 206 19.38 -14.40 5.94
N THR A 207 19.63 -15.72 5.97
CA THR A 207 20.93 -16.28 5.55
C THR A 207 21.29 -15.89 4.10
N GLY A 208 22.48 -15.31 3.92
CA GLY A 208 22.93 -14.77 2.63
C GLY A 208 22.45 -13.35 2.31
N HIS A 209 21.67 -12.74 3.21
CA HIS A 209 21.05 -11.43 3.03
C HIS A 209 21.21 -10.55 4.26
N TYR A 210 20.97 -9.25 4.10
CA TYR A 210 20.93 -8.29 5.21
C TYR A 210 19.54 -7.67 5.31
N ILE A 211 19.22 -7.10 6.48
CA ILE A 211 17.96 -6.40 6.72
C ILE A 211 18.03 -5.02 6.06
N ALA A 212 17.12 -4.75 5.13
CA ALA A 212 17.06 -3.52 4.34
C ALA A 212 15.99 -2.53 4.83
N ALA A 213 14.96 -3.01 5.54
CA ALA A 213 14.00 -2.17 6.24
C ALA A 213 13.38 -2.91 7.43
N LEU A 214 12.87 -2.15 8.38
CA LEU A 214 12.31 -2.62 9.63
C LEU A 214 11.16 -1.71 10.05
N ASP A 215 9.99 -2.27 10.36
CA ASP A 215 8.82 -1.50 10.79
C ASP A 215 8.02 -2.27 11.86
N PHE A 216 7.54 -1.58 12.90
CA PHE A 216 6.52 -2.14 13.79
C PHE A 216 5.15 -2.05 13.13
N GLU A 217 4.41 -3.16 13.11
CA GLU A 217 3.08 -3.23 12.53
C GLU A 217 2.09 -3.90 13.49
N HIS A 218 0.80 -3.68 13.22
CA HIS A 218 -0.32 -4.26 13.96
C HIS A 218 -0.22 -4.03 15.47
N ASN A 219 -0.33 -2.75 15.84
CA ASN A 219 -0.22 -2.27 17.22
C ASN A 219 1.08 -2.72 17.89
N ASP A 220 2.20 -2.66 17.17
CA ASP A 220 3.53 -3.02 17.67
C ASP A 220 3.67 -4.48 18.14
N SER A 221 2.75 -5.38 17.76
CA SER A 221 2.80 -6.83 18.04
C SER A 221 3.54 -7.64 16.97
N LEU A 222 3.78 -7.03 15.81
CA LEU A 222 4.54 -7.63 14.72
C LEU A 222 5.65 -6.70 14.26
N LEU A 223 6.77 -7.31 13.86
CA LEU A 223 7.92 -6.62 13.33
C LEU A 223 8.10 -7.07 11.89
N ARG A 224 7.82 -6.18 10.96
CA ARG A 224 8.02 -6.39 9.53
C ARG A 224 9.50 -6.21 9.22
N VAL A 225 10.14 -7.28 8.78
CA VAL A 225 11.56 -7.30 8.41
C VAL A 225 11.66 -7.50 6.90
N GLN A 226 12.15 -6.48 6.20
CA GLN A 226 12.41 -6.61 4.76
C GLN A 226 13.88 -6.97 4.54
N LEU A 227 14.10 -8.03 3.76
CA LEU A 227 15.44 -8.51 3.41
C LEU A 227 15.89 -7.91 2.08
N SER A 228 17.21 -7.76 1.92
CA SER A 228 17.81 -7.30 0.65
C SER A 228 17.62 -8.27 -0.52
N ASN A 229 17.12 -9.49 -0.28
CA ASN A 229 16.80 -10.47 -1.32
C ASN A 229 15.56 -10.09 -2.12
N LYS A 230 15.69 -9.14 -3.05
CA LYS A 230 14.63 -8.77 -3.99
C LYS A 230 13.25 -8.66 -3.31
N GLY A 231 13.20 -8.03 -2.12
CA GLY A 231 12.00 -7.73 -1.33
C GLY A 231 11.34 -8.85 -0.55
N VAL A 232 12.04 -9.94 -0.22
CA VAL A 232 11.48 -10.94 0.70
C VAL A 232 11.18 -10.27 2.05
N VAL A 233 9.98 -10.50 2.58
CA VAL A 233 9.52 -9.98 3.87
C VAL A 233 9.30 -11.12 4.87
N VAL A 234 9.73 -10.91 6.11
CA VAL A 234 9.47 -11.80 7.24
C VAL A 234 8.80 -11.00 8.34
N TYR A 235 7.69 -11.49 8.86
CA TYR A 235 7.03 -10.95 10.06
C TYR A 235 7.46 -11.76 11.27
N LEU A 236 8.07 -11.07 12.23
CA LEU A 236 8.43 -11.64 13.53
C LEU A 236 7.42 -11.20 14.58
N GLY A 237 7.28 -11.99 15.65
CA GLY A 237 6.26 -11.77 16.68
C GLY A 237 4.98 -12.55 16.39
N SER A 238 3.91 -12.23 17.11
CA SER A 238 2.58 -12.83 16.90
C SER A 238 1.50 -11.78 17.11
N PRO A 239 0.45 -11.73 16.27
CA PRO A 239 -0.63 -10.76 16.43
C PRO A 239 -1.27 -10.87 17.82
N GLN A 240 -1.38 -9.74 18.53
CA GLN A 240 -2.07 -9.64 19.81
C GLN A 240 -3.03 -8.45 19.84
N GLU A 241 -4.05 -8.52 20.68
CA GLU A 241 -4.92 -7.38 20.96
C GLU A 241 -4.22 -6.40 21.92
N GLY A 242 -4.31 -5.11 21.63
CA GLY A 242 -3.63 -4.06 22.40
C GLY A 242 -2.24 -3.70 21.87
N ASN A 243 -1.54 -2.85 22.64
CA ASN A 243 -0.15 -2.46 22.35
C ASN A 243 0.77 -3.23 23.32
N PRO A 244 1.49 -4.27 22.84
CA PRO A 244 2.29 -5.10 23.71
C PRO A 244 3.58 -4.41 24.14
N GLY A 245 3.98 -4.64 25.40
CA GLY A 245 5.26 -4.18 25.92
C GLY A 245 6.44 -5.08 25.53
N LEU A 246 7.60 -4.82 26.13
CA LEU A 246 8.83 -5.59 25.89
C LEU A 246 8.69 -7.09 26.25
N GLU A 247 7.80 -7.43 27.18
CA GLU A 247 7.50 -8.79 27.61
C GLU A 247 7.02 -9.70 26.47
N HIS A 248 6.17 -9.19 25.58
CA HIS A 248 5.72 -9.90 24.39
C HIS A 248 6.90 -10.35 23.53
N TRP A 249 7.89 -9.48 23.35
CA TRP A 249 9.05 -9.74 22.51
C TRP A 249 9.99 -10.79 23.11
N GLN A 250 9.99 -10.95 24.44
CA GLN A 250 10.77 -11.95 25.17
C GLN A 250 10.14 -13.35 25.09
N ASP A 251 8.81 -13.41 24.95
CA ASP A 251 8.04 -14.65 24.95
C ASP A 251 8.28 -15.52 23.71
N LYS A 252 7.77 -16.75 23.77
CA LYS A 252 7.85 -17.73 22.67
C LYS A 252 7.19 -17.23 21.38
N GLY A 253 6.16 -16.40 21.49
CA GLY A 253 5.48 -15.76 20.36
C GLY A 253 6.09 -14.42 19.93
N GLY A 254 7.20 -14.00 20.53
CA GLY A 254 7.87 -12.72 20.28
C GLY A 254 8.94 -12.79 19.19
N LEU A 255 10.10 -12.16 19.43
CA LEU A 255 11.12 -11.91 18.39
C LEU A 255 11.71 -13.17 17.75
N LYS A 256 11.63 -14.32 18.43
CA LYS A 256 12.13 -15.62 17.93
C LYS A 256 11.10 -16.39 17.11
N HIS A 257 9.86 -15.93 17.08
CA HIS A 257 8.78 -16.53 16.29
C HIS A 257 8.64 -15.81 14.96
N ALA A 258 8.50 -16.58 13.88
CA ALA A 258 8.20 -16.05 12.55
C ALA A 258 6.71 -16.30 12.27
N PHE A 259 5.91 -15.25 12.40
CA PHE A 259 4.49 -15.29 12.06
C PHE A 259 4.28 -15.60 10.56
N LEU A 260 5.02 -14.91 9.68
CA LEU A 260 4.93 -15.08 8.23
C LEU A 260 6.31 -14.94 7.60
N ASP A 261 6.64 -15.81 6.65
CA ASP A 261 7.86 -15.73 5.85
C ASP A 261 7.49 -15.81 4.37
N ALA A 262 7.59 -14.68 3.65
CA ALA A 262 7.12 -14.56 2.28
C ALA A 262 7.85 -15.50 1.32
N SER A 263 9.07 -15.95 1.65
CA SER A 263 9.82 -16.92 0.84
C SER A 263 9.24 -18.33 0.88
N LYS A 264 8.40 -18.63 1.88
CA LYS A 264 7.78 -19.95 2.08
C LYS A 264 6.33 -20.00 1.58
N LEU A 265 5.82 -18.89 1.05
CA LEU A 265 4.47 -18.81 0.51
C LEU A 265 4.38 -19.50 -0.85
N ALA A 266 3.32 -20.27 -1.04
CA ALA A 266 3.01 -20.99 -2.27
C ALA A 266 1.88 -20.27 -2.99
N LEU A 267 2.19 -19.73 -4.17
CA LEU A 267 1.21 -19.15 -5.08
C LEU A 267 0.59 -20.25 -5.96
N PRO A 268 -0.67 -20.09 -6.40
CA PRO A 268 -1.29 -21.03 -7.33
C PRO A 268 -0.46 -21.13 -8.61
N SER A 269 -0.16 -22.35 -9.06
CA SER A 269 0.53 -22.53 -10.34
C SER A 269 -0.38 -22.09 -11.48
N THR A 270 0.06 -21.12 -12.28
CA THR A 270 -0.50 -20.93 -13.62
C THR A 270 -0.21 -22.19 -14.44
N GLU A 271 -1.25 -22.79 -15.03
CA GLU A 271 -1.14 -23.99 -15.86
C GLU A 271 -0.02 -23.81 -16.89
N ALA A 272 0.85 -24.82 -17.00
CA ALA A 272 1.88 -24.84 -18.02
C ALA A 272 1.19 -24.91 -19.38
N VAL A 273 1.24 -23.82 -20.15
CA VAL A 273 0.96 -23.89 -21.58
C VAL A 273 2.01 -24.83 -22.19
N GLU A 274 1.57 -25.85 -22.92
CA GLU A 274 2.46 -26.87 -23.49
C GLU A 274 3.69 -26.24 -24.16
N GLY A 275 4.89 -26.62 -23.70
CA GLY A 275 6.17 -26.14 -24.23
C GLY A 275 6.81 -24.94 -23.50
N ALA A 276 6.14 -24.31 -22.53
CA ALA A 276 6.73 -23.23 -21.73
C ALA A 276 7.28 -23.74 -20.38
N PRO A 277 8.48 -23.29 -19.94
CA PRO A 277 9.00 -23.63 -18.62
C PRO A 277 8.06 -23.13 -17.52
N ALA A 278 7.97 -23.86 -16.41
CA ALA A 278 7.16 -23.49 -15.26
C ALA A 278 7.50 -22.07 -14.78
N VAL A 279 6.50 -21.19 -14.76
CA VAL A 279 6.68 -19.81 -14.28
C VAL A 279 6.72 -19.83 -12.76
N SER A 280 7.90 -19.63 -12.18
CA SER A 280 8.01 -19.45 -10.73
C SER A 280 7.49 -18.05 -10.38
N GLN A 281 6.51 -18.01 -9.49
CA GLN A 281 5.93 -16.79 -8.97
C GLN A 281 6.31 -16.60 -7.51
N ARG A 282 6.48 -15.35 -7.09
CA ARG A 282 6.75 -15.01 -5.69
C ARG A 282 6.17 -13.65 -5.33
N LEU A 283 5.91 -13.45 -4.05
CA LEU A 283 5.53 -12.16 -3.49
C LEU A 283 6.75 -11.44 -2.93
N ALA A 284 6.89 -10.17 -3.25
CA ALA A 284 7.89 -9.25 -2.72
C ALA A 284 7.18 -8.03 -2.09
N GLY A 285 7.83 -7.40 -1.11
CA GLY A 285 7.30 -6.21 -0.46
C GLY A 285 5.96 -6.44 0.25
N LEU A 286 5.73 -7.64 0.77
CA LEU A 286 4.44 -8.01 1.36
C LEU A 286 4.14 -7.16 2.61
N GLN A 287 2.99 -6.49 2.59
CA GLN A 287 2.43 -5.78 3.73
C GLN A 287 1.11 -6.40 4.19
N LEU A 288 1.01 -6.70 5.48
CA LEU A 288 -0.25 -7.12 6.08
C LEU A 288 -1.16 -5.89 6.21
N LEU A 289 -2.40 -5.98 5.71
CA LEU A 289 -3.32 -4.84 5.73
C LEU A 289 -4.29 -4.90 6.91
N ARG A 290 -4.98 -6.04 7.07
CA ARG A 290 -5.96 -6.26 8.13
C ARG A 290 -6.29 -7.75 8.30
N PRO A 291 -6.79 -8.16 9.47
CA PRO A 291 -7.49 -9.43 9.61
C PRO A 291 -8.66 -9.49 8.62
N PHE A 292 -8.85 -10.64 7.98
CA PHE A 292 -9.91 -10.86 7.00
C PHE A 292 -10.30 -12.33 6.98
N ALA A 293 -11.59 -12.63 7.24
CA ALA A 293 -12.05 -14.00 7.47
C ALA A 293 -11.19 -14.71 8.55
N ASN A 294 -10.68 -15.90 8.27
CA ASN A 294 -9.79 -16.67 9.16
C ASN A 294 -8.32 -16.53 8.77
N GLY A 295 -7.96 -15.35 8.26
CA GLY A 295 -6.65 -15.06 7.71
C GLY A 295 -6.35 -13.57 7.71
N TRP A 296 -5.43 -13.20 6.83
CA TRP A 296 -5.00 -11.83 6.62
C TRP A 296 -5.19 -11.42 5.17
N LEU A 297 -5.71 -10.23 4.98
CA LEU A 297 -5.64 -9.54 3.70
C LEU A 297 -4.27 -8.87 3.60
N VAL A 298 -3.56 -9.13 2.51
CA VAL A 298 -2.19 -8.64 2.28
C VAL A 298 -2.12 -7.92 0.94
N ALA A 299 -1.29 -6.88 0.86
CA ALA A 299 -0.85 -6.29 -0.39
C ALA A 299 0.59 -6.71 -0.66
N ALA A 300 0.92 -7.01 -1.90
CA ALA A 300 2.26 -7.37 -2.29
C ALA A 300 2.52 -7.07 -3.76
N GLN A 301 3.78 -7.01 -4.12
CA GLN A 301 4.22 -7.07 -5.49
C GLN A 301 4.41 -8.54 -5.90
N LYS A 302 3.77 -8.95 -6.99
CA LYS A 302 3.87 -10.27 -7.60
C LYS A 302 4.94 -10.24 -8.68
N HIS A 303 5.95 -11.10 -8.52
CA HIS A 303 7.02 -11.32 -9.51
C HIS A 303 6.84 -12.66 -10.20
N ALA A 304 7.18 -12.72 -11.48
CA ALA A 304 7.21 -13.94 -12.27
C ALA A 304 8.53 -14.02 -13.04
N THR A 305 9.13 -15.21 -13.17
CA THR A 305 10.46 -15.40 -13.77
C THR A 305 10.62 -14.92 -15.22
N ASN A 306 9.51 -14.79 -15.96
CA ASN A 306 9.50 -14.45 -17.39
C ASN A 306 8.86 -13.09 -17.68
N VAL A 307 8.63 -12.25 -16.66
CA VAL A 307 8.03 -10.92 -16.85
C VAL A 307 9.01 -9.86 -16.32
N PRO A 308 9.42 -8.88 -17.16
CA PRO A 308 10.41 -7.87 -16.78
C PRO A 308 9.91 -6.89 -15.70
N SER A 309 8.59 -6.71 -15.60
CA SER A 309 7.92 -5.89 -14.58
C SER A 309 7.02 -6.77 -13.73
N GLY A 310 7.01 -6.57 -12.41
CA GLY A 310 6.03 -7.24 -11.54
C GLY A 310 4.62 -6.70 -11.77
N SER A 311 3.64 -7.23 -11.05
CA SER A 311 2.35 -6.57 -10.83
C SER A 311 2.16 -6.33 -9.34
N TYR A 312 1.19 -5.49 -8.96
CA TYR A 312 0.74 -5.48 -7.57
C TYR A 312 -0.48 -6.39 -7.43
N CYS A 313 -0.75 -6.86 -6.22
CA CYS A 313 -1.90 -7.70 -5.96
C CYS A 313 -2.41 -7.53 -4.53
N LEU A 314 -3.70 -7.83 -4.37
CA LEU A 314 -4.30 -8.18 -3.09
C LEU A 314 -4.39 -9.69 -2.98
N ALA A 315 -3.95 -10.22 -1.85
CA ALA A 315 -3.98 -11.63 -1.58
C ALA A 315 -4.52 -11.93 -0.17
N TYR A 316 -4.94 -13.17 0.02
CA TYR A 316 -5.37 -13.73 1.27
C TYR A 316 -4.38 -14.79 1.72
N VAL A 317 -3.97 -14.71 2.99
CA VAL A 317 -3.12 -15.71 3.65
C VAL A 317 -3.85 -16.23 4.89
N PRO A 318 -4.21 -17.52 4.96
CA PRO A 318 -4.81 -18.10 6.15
C PRO A 318 -3.80 -18.12 7.31
N PHE A 319 -4.28 -18.24 8.54
CA PHE A 319 -3.42 -18.52 9.69
C PHE A 319 -3.92 -19.73 10.46
N SER A 320 -3.02 -20.33 11.22
CA SER A 320 -3.30 -21.42 12.15
C SER A 320 -2.78 -21.07 13.54
N GLN A 321 -3.40 -21.65 14.57
CA GLN A 321 -2.91 -21.59 15.94
C GLN A 321 -1.85 -22.67 16.14
N VAL A 322 -0.68 -22.27 16.62
CA VAL A 322 0.47 -23.10 16.89
C VAL A 322 0.81 -22.98 18.38
N HIS A 323 1.05 -24.10 19.06
CA HIS A 323 1.36 -24.14 20.51
C HIS A 323 0.39 -23.31 21.39
N GLY A 324 -0.91 -23.61 21.34
CA GLY A 324 -1.94 -22.94 22.14
C GLY A 324 -2.44 -21.66 21.48
N HIS A 325 -1.85 -20.51 21.81
CA HIS A 325 -2.34 -19.18 21.41
C HIS A 325 -1.50 -18.44 20.36
N VAL A 326 -0.34 -18.99 19.96
CA VAL A 326 0.55 -18.30 19.01
C VAL A 326 0.05 -18.50 17.59
N LEU A 327 -0.31 -17.43 16.89
CA LEU A 327 -0.74 -17.51 15.50
C LEU A 327 0.47 -17.66 14.56
N THR A 328 0.29 -18.39 13.46
CA THR A 328 1.28 -18.51 12.38
C THR A 328 0.55 -18.55 11.04
N ALA A 329 1.00 -17.74 10.08
CA ALA A 329 0.47 -17.74 8.73
C ALA A 329 0.74 -19.09 8.05
N GLU A 330 -0.26 -19.60 7.33
CA GLU A 330 -0.13 -20.77 6.49
C GLU A 330 0.66 -20.43 5.21
N ARG A 331 1.12 -21.47 4.52
CA ARG A 331 1.88 -21.30 3.28
C ARG A 331 1.00 -20.99 2.07
N ALA A 332 -0.27 -21.38 2.10
CA ALA A 332 -1.17 -21.21 0.98
C ALA A 332 -1.54 -19.73 0.80
N VAL A 333 -1.53 -19.26 -0.45
CA VAL A 333 -1.92 -17.89 -0.80
C VAL A 333 -2.99 -17.91 -1.87
N THR A 334 -4.05 -17.11 -1.66
CA THR A 334 -5.08 -16.88 -2.68
C THR A 334 -4.98 -15.45 -3.18
N ILE A 335 -4.72 -15.27 -4.47
CA ILE A 335 -4.81 -13.94 -5.11
C ILE A 335 -6.28 -13.57 -5.24
N LEU A 336 -6.67 -12.44 -4.64
CA LEU A 336 -8.05 -11.94 -4.67
C LEU A 336 -8.27 -10.91 -5.78
N GLU A 337 -7.28 -10.07 -6.04
CA GLU A 337 -7.32 -9.04 -7.08
C GLU A 337 -5.90 -8.77 -7.60
N ASP A 338 -5.72 -8.75 -8.91
CA ASP A 338 -4.50 -8.24 -9.53
C ASP A 338 -4.65 -6.73 -9.79
N LEU A 339 -3.67 -5.95 -9.33
CA LEU A 339 -3.61 -4.50 -9.50
C LEU A 339 -2.69 -4.17 -10.70
N PRO A 340 -3.26 -3.79 -11.84
CA PRO A 340 -2.54 -3.62 -13.09
C PRO A 340 -1.54 -2.48 -13.04
N VAL A 341 -0.36 -2.73 -13.61
CA VAL A 341 0.71 -1.74 -13.84
C VAL A 341 0.94 -1.44 -15.33
N HIS A 342 0.36 -2.28 -16.19
CA HIS A 342 0.39 -2.15 -17.62
C HIS A 342 -1.03 -2.29 -18.17
N LEU A 343 -1.28 -1.61 -19.28
CA LEU A 343 -2.53 -1.63 -20.01
C LEU A 343 -2.30 -2.12 -21.42
N SER A 344 -3.38 -2.55 -22.09
CA SER A 344 -3.33 -2.81 -23.52
C SER A 344 -3.05 -1.52 -24.30
N GLU A 345 -2.31 -1.65 -25.41
CA GLU A 345 -1.86 -0.51 -26.24
C GLU A 345 -3.01 0.43 -26.66
N HIS A 346 -4.21 -0.14 -26.84
CA HIS A 346 -5.39 0.58 -27.33
C HIS A 346 -5.91 1.65 -26.37
N ILE A 347 -5.66 1.52 -25.06
CA ILE A 347 -6.12 2.47 -24.04
C ILE A 347 -4.98 3.10 -23.24
N GLN A 348 -3.75 2.60 -23.39
CA GLN A 348 -2.58 3.09 -22.65
C GLN A 348 -2.36 4.60 -22.78
N HIS A 349 -2.69 5.19 -23.93
CA HIS A 349 -2.54 6.62 -24.19
C HIS A 349 -3.51 7.51 -23.40
N LEU A 350 -4.57 6.96 -22.79
CA LEU A 350 -5.50 7.72 -21.96
C LEU A 350 -5.08 7.71 -20.49
N TRP A 351 -4.33 6.69 -20.07
CA TRP A 351 -4.00 6.43 -18.68
C TRP A 351 -2.51 6.61 -18.46
N HIS A 352 -2.13 7.84 -18.12
CA HIS A 352 -0.75 8.20 -17.81
C HIS A 352 -0.45 7.94 -16.33
N ASP A 353 0.83 7.83 -15.99
CA ASP A 353 1.31 7.62 -14.62
C ASP A 353 0.79 6.34 -13.96
N LEU A 354 1.03 5.20 -14.59
CA LEU A 354 0.94 3.91 -13.90
C LEU A 354 2.21 3.66 -13.07
N PRO A 355 2.11 2.86 -12.01
CA PRO A 355 3.26 2.40 -11.28
C PRO A 355 4.08 1.43 -12.13
N SER A 356 5.37 1.35 -11.84
CA SER A 356 6.33 0.58 -12.63
C SER A 356 6.47 -0.86 -12.15
N ALA A 357 6.22 -1.12 -10.85
CA ALA A 357 6.44 -2.43 -10.23
C ALA A 357 7.83 -3.04 -10.53
N HIS A 358 8.89 -2.22 -10.49
CA HIS A 358 10.27 -2.69 -10.49
C HIS A 358 10.89 -2.78 -9.09
N ILE A 359 10.21 -2.23 -8.08
CA ILE A 359 10.76 -2.05 -6.74
C ILE A 359 10.21 -3.06 -5.77
N ASN A 360 11.11 -3.67 -5.02
CA ASN A 360 10.78 -4.76 -4.13
C ASN A 360 10.37 -4.32 -2.72
N HIS A 361 10.29 -3.01 -2.46
CA HIS A 361 10.00 -2.40 -1.16
C HIS A 361 8.88 -1.34 -1.23
N PRO A 362 7.71 -1.64 -1.82
CA PRO A 362 6.56 -0.75 -1.74
C PRO A 362 6.08 -0.58 -0.28
N HIS A 363 5.45 0.56 0.00
CA HIS A 363 4.64 0.74 1.20
C HIS A 363 3.17 0.82 0.81
N PHE A 364 2.31 0.29 1.66
CA PHE A 364 0.87 0.27 1.47
C PHE A 364 0.17 0.90 2.67
N ALA A 365 -0.97 1.53 2.45
CA ALA A 365 -1.85 1.97 3.52
C ALA A 365 -3.31 1.76 3.10
N LEU A 366 -4.10 1.11 3.95
CA LEU A 366 -5.50 0.82 3.70
C LEU A 366 -6.38 1.90 4.33
N SER A 367 -7.37 2.40 3.61
CA SER A 367 -8.31 3.38 4.18
C SER A 367 -9.09 2.79 5.36
N PRO A 368 -9.55 3.62 6.32
CA PRO A 368 -10.34 3.13 7.47
C PRO A 368 -11.62 2.39 7.07
N ASN A 369 -12.24 2.77 5.95
CA ASN A 369 -13.42 2.10 5.40
C ASN A 369 -13.07 0.87 4.52
N HIS A 370 -11.79 0.57 4.34
CA HIS A 370 -11.26 -0.57 3.59
C HIS A 370 -11.64 -0.60 2.10
N THR A 371 -11.95 0.57 1.52
CA THR A 371 -12.35 0.70 0.11
C THR A 371 -11.25 1.26 -0.79
N LEU A 372 -10.21 1.85 -0.20
CA LEU A 372 -9.09 2.45 -0.93
C LEU A 372 -7.76 1.91 -0.39
N LEU A 373 -6.81 1.70 -1.29
CA LEU A 373 -5.44 1.30 -0.96
C LEU A 373 -4.48 2.33 -1.53
N ALA A 374 -3.78 3.04 -0.66
CA ALA A 374 -2.66 3.86 -1.04
C ALA A 374 -1.41 2.98 -1.16
N MET A 375 -0.54 3.31 -2.11
CA MET A 375 0.71 2.61 -2.37
C MET A 375 1.79 3.62 -2.74
N SER A 376 2.99 3.44 -2.20
CA SER A 376 4.16 4.19 -2.64
C SER A 376 5.21 3.28 -3.27
N GLU A 377 5.81 3.73 -4.37
CA GLU A 377 7.03 3.15 -4.92
C GLU A 377 8.09 4.22 -5.08
N ASN A 378 9.36 3.85 -4.89
CA ASN A 378 10.48 4.71 -5.21
C ASN A 378 10.51 5.01 -6.74
N ASP A 379 11.06 6.14 -7.13
CA ASP A 379 11.24 6.49 -8.53
C ASP A 379 12.62 6.00 -8.96
N SER A 380 12.65 4.85 -9.63
CA SER A 380 13.91 4.26 -10.12
C SER A 380 14.61 5.10 -11.20
N THR A 381 13.94 6.11 -11.76
CA THR A 381 14.53 6.99 -12.79
C THR A 381 15.27 8.18 -12.21
N ALA A 382 15.05 8.49 -10.93
CA ALA A 382 15.73 9.58 -10.23
C ALA A 382 17.14 9.13 -9.80
N THR A 383 18.17 9.54 -10.53
CA THR A 383 19.59 9.40 -10.13
C THR A 383 20.00 10.38 -9.03
N THR A 384 19.10 11.28 -8.64
CA THR A 384 19.34 12.34 -7.65
C THR A 384 19.08 11.85 -6.23
N SER A 385 20.02 12.11 -5.33
CA SER A 385 19.72 12.11 -3.89
C SER A 385 19.02 13.43 -3.54
N PRO A 386 17.94 13.41 -2.72
CA PRO A 386 17.31 12.26 -2.07
C PRO A 386 16.40 11.46 -3.01
N SER A 387 16.18 10.16 -2.71
CA SER A 387 15.25 9.30 -3.45
C SER A 387 13.85 9.91 -3.50
N SER A 388 13.15 9.81 -4.63
CA SER A 388 11.78 10.31 -4.78
C SER A 388 10.80 9.14 -4.71
N ASN A 389 9.70 9.26 -3.97
CA ASN A 389 8.65 8.25 -3.90
C ASN A 389 7.41 8.75 -4.60
N ARG A 390 6.88 7.98 -5.56
CA ARG A 390 5.60 8.21 -6.23
C ARG A 390 4.50 7.52 -5.44
N VAL A 391 3.38 8.23 -5.25
CA VAL A 391 2.25 7.75 -4.46
C VAL A 391 1.03 7.56 -5.38
N PHE A 392 0.41 6.39 -5.25
CA PHE A 392 -0.73 5.93 -6.02
C PHE A 392 -1.88 5.53 -5.10
N LEU A 393 -3.10 5.64 -5.61
CA LEU A 393 -4.31 5.25 -4.90
C LEU A 393 -5.14 4.32 -5.76
N TYR A 394 -5.52 3.17 -5.22
CA TYR A 394 -6.42 2.21 -5.85
C TYR A 394 -7.76 2.18 -5.13
N ARG A 395 -8.87 2.03 -5.87
CA ARG A 395 -10.14 1.62 -5.27
C ARG A 395 -10.27 0.12 -5.28
N LEU A 396 -10.47 -0.47 -4.11
CA LEU A 396 -10.58 -1.90 -3.91
C LEU A 396 -11.99 -2.42 -4.19
N PRO A 397 -12.14 -3.72 -4.49
CA PRO A 397 -13.43 -4.39 -4.45
C PRO A 397 -14.06 -4.33 -3.05
N SER A 398 -15.39 -4.45 -2.97
CA SER A 398 -16.08 -4.55 -1.69
C SER A 398 -15.66 -5.83 -0.95
N ALA A 399 -15.75 -5.81 0.39
CA ALA A 399 -15.46 -7.00 1.18
C ALA A 399 -16.33 -8.20 0.77
N GLN A 400 -17.59 -7.97 0.39
CA GLN A 400 -18.48 -9.00 -0.14
C GLN A 400 -17.93 -9.64 -1.42
N LYS A 401 -17.49 -8.83 -2.39
CA LYS A 401 -16.90 -9.31 -3.65
C LYS A 401 -15.60 -10.08 -3.41
N LEU A 402 -14.75 -9.61 -2.48
CA LEU A 402 -13.54 -10.33 -2.08
C LEU A 402 -13.86 -11.68 -1.43
N MET A 403 -14.89 -11.73 -0.57
CA MET A 403 -15.35 -12.97 0.05
C MET A 403 -15.95 -13.93 -0.99
N GLU A 404 -16.66 -13.41 -1.98
CA GLU A 404 -17.17 -14.21 -3.09
C GLU A 404 -16.05 -14.84 -3.91
N THR A 405 -14.96 -14.13 -4.19
CA THR A 405 -13.76 -14.71 -4.83
C THR A 405 -13.13 -15.83 -4.01
N LEU A 406 -13.25 -15.75 -2.68
CA LEU A 406 -12.69 -16.75 -1.76
C LEU A 406 -13.57 -18.02 -1.66
N LYS A 407 -14.89 -17.93 -1.88
CA LYS A 407 -15.86 -19.04 -1.74
C LYS A 407 -15.66 -20.22 -2.71
N PRO A 408 -15.44 -20.05 -4.04
CA PRO A 408 -15.47 -21.14 -5.00
C PRO A 408 -14.20 -22.01 -5.06
N GLN A 409 -13.35 -22.01 -4.04
CA GLN A 409 -12.20 -22.94 -3.96
C GLN A 409 -12.57 -24.33 -3.39
N HIS A 410 -13.88 -24.63 -3.27
CA HIS A 410 -14.38 -25.96 -2.92
C HIS A 410 -14.72 -26.78 -4.20
N PRO A 411 -14.15 -27.99 -4.41
CA PRO A 411 -14.31 -28.77 -5.65
C PRO A 411 -15.75 -29.24 -5.98
N LEU A 412 -16.73 -28.97 -5.11
CA LEU A 412 -18.11 -29.45 -5.25
C LEU A 412 -19.09 -28.41 -5.81
N LEU A 413 -18.70 -27.13 -5.96
CA LEU A 413 -19.60 -26.06 -6.44
C LEU A 413 -19.41 -25.68 -7.92
N GLN A 414 -18.47 -26.31 -8.63
CA GLN A 414 -18.28 -26.09 -10.08
C GLN A 414 -19.46 -26.54 -10.96
N LYS A 415 -20.46 -27.26 -10.42
CA LYS A 415 -21.51 -27.92 -11.22
C LYS A 415 -22.85 -27.19 -11.31
N LEU A 416 -23.00 -25.98 -10.76
CA LEU A 416 -24.27 -25.26 -10.80
C LEU A 416 -24.07 -23.76 -11.06
N GLU A 417 -23.80 -23.38 -12.31
CA GLU A 417 -24.18 -22.05 -12.81
C GLU A 417 -25.02 -22.23 -14.08
N PRO A 418 -26.34 -22.01 -14.01
CA PRO A 418 -27.12 -21.67 -15.19
C PRO A 418 -27.11 -20.14 -15.43
N GLU A 419 -27.25 -19.81 -16.70
CA GLU A 419 -27.56 -18.51 -17.33
C GLU A 419 -26.41 -17.55 -17.69
N GLU A 420 -26.55 -17.00 -18.90
CA GLU A 420 -25.64 -16.15 -19.66
C GLU A 420 -25.43 -14.77 -18.99
N GLU A 421 -24.81 -14.73 -17.82
CA GLU A 421 -24.30 -13.47 -17.30
C GLU A 421 -23.09 -13.04 -18.15
N PHE A 422 -23.18 -11.87 -18.80
CA PHE A 422 -22.03 -11.25 -19.45
C PHE A 422 -20.92 -11.05 -18.41
N LYS A 423 -19.96 -11.97 -18.33
CA LYS A 423 -18.81 -11.86 -17.43
C LYS A 423 -17.89 -10.75 -17.96
N TYR A 424 -17.78 -9.67 -17.21
CA TYR A 424 -16.82 -8.59 -17.45
C TYR A 424 -16.01 -8.29 -16.18
N GLN A 425 -14.79 -7.80 -16.38
CA GLN A 425 -13.89 -7.37 -15.33
C GLN A 425 -13.44 -5.94 -15.61
N ILE A 426 -13.64 -5.06 -14.64
CA ILE A 426 -13.08 -3.71 -14.66
C ILE A 426 -11.67 -3.81 -14.09
N LYS A 427 -10.65 -3.51 -14.89
CA LYS A 427 -9.27 -3.42 -14.40
C LYS A 427 -9.14 -2.14 -13.57
N ARG A 428 -8.80 -2.30 -12.30
CA ARG A 428 -8.74 -1.19 -11.34
C ARG A 428 -7.43 -0.45 -11.48
N LEU A 429 -7.46 0.68 -12.17
CA LEU A 429 -6.28 1.52 -12.33
C LEU A 429 -6.11 2.47 -11.16
N PRO A 430 -4.85 2.80 -10.80
CA PRO A 430 -4.58 3.76 -9.76
C PRO A 430 -4.80 5.21 -10.24
N THR A 431 -5.06 6.09 -9.28
CA THR A 431 -4.87 7.53 -9.45
C THR A 431 -3.52 7.92 -8.84
N SER A 432 -2.68 8.60 -9.62
CA SER A 432 -1.43 9.19 -9.12
C SER A 432 -1.74 10.38 -8.22
N LEU A 433 -1.18 10.39 -7.01
CA LEU A 433 -1.30 11.51 -6.06
C LEU A 433 -0.13 12.50 -6.18
N GLY A 434 0.99 12.07 -6.79
CA GLY A 434 2.21 12.87 -6.94
C GLY A 434 3.42 12.17 -6.33
N SER A 435 4.43 12.95 -5.96
CA SER A 435 5.68 12.43 -5.39
C SER A 435 6.15 13.20 -4.16
N ILE A 436 6.97 12.54 -3.34
CA ILE A 436 7.63 13.10 -2.16
C ILE A 436 9.09 12.65 -2.11
N SER A 437 10.01 13.54 -1.75
CA SER A 437 11.44 13.22 -1.65
C SER A 437 11.79 12.59 -0.29
N GLY A 438 12.89 11.83 -0.22
CA GLY A 438 13.40 11.14 0.96
C GLY A 438 12.84 9.74 1.17
N LYS A 439 13.49 8.94 2.00
CA LYS A 439 12.98 7.63 2.43
C LYS A 439 11.69 7.80 3.25
N ILE A 440 10.67 6.99 2.96
CA ILE A 440 9.42 6.95 3.74
C ILE A 440 9.72 6.39 5.12
N LEU A 441 9.36 7.16 6.15
CA LEU A 441 9.46 6.83 7.56
C LEU A 441 8.09 6.44 8.14
N ASP A 442 7.02 7.05 7.63
CA ASP A 442 5.64 6.68 7.96
C ASP A 442 4.74 6.87 6.74
N PHE A 443 3.75 5.98 6.60
CA PHE A 443 2.79 6.01 5.50
C PHE A 443 1.42 5.57 5.99
N THR A 444 0.53 6.54 6.15
CA THR A 444 -0.75 6.36 6.83
C THR A 444 -1.93 6.78 5.97
N PHE A 445 -3.08 6.17 6.26
CA PHE A 445 -4.34 6.52 5.64
C PHE A 445 -5.40 6.67 6.73
N GLU A 446 -5.90 7.89 6.90
CA GLU A 446 -6.77 8.25 8.00
C GLU A 446 -8.01 9.02 7.52
N SER A 447 -8.97 9.17 8.43
CA SER A 447 -10.15 10.01 8.24
C SER A 447 -9.90 11.37 8.86
N VAL A 448 -10.08 12.43 8.08
CA VAL A 448 -9.88 13.82 8.48
C VAL A 448 -11.22 14.56 8.48
N GLY A 449 -11.64 15.06 9.64
CA GLY A 449 -12.86 15.86 9.81
C GLY A 449 -13.47 15.72 11.20
N ARG A 450 -14.22 16.74 11.66
CA ARG A 450 -15.06 16.68 12.86
C ARG A 450 -16.53 16.58 12.44
N ASP A 451 -17.17 15.47 12.82
CA ASP A 451 -18.60 15.21 13.00
C ASP A 451 -19.66 15.39 11.89
N THR A 452 -19.37 15.81 10.66
CA THR A 452 -20.39 15.66 9.57
C THR A 452 -19.89 15.37 8.15
N GLU A 453 -18.63 15.68 7.82
CA GLU A 453 -18.02 15.31 6.53
C GLU A 453 -16.62 14.72 6.78
N SER A 454 -16.57 13.40 6.96
CA SER A 454 -15.30 12.68 7.09
C SER A 454 -14.65 12.58 5.71
N SER A 455 -13.67 13.44 5.43
CA SER A 455 -12.79 13.28 4.28
C SER A 455 -11.72 12.23 4.58
N LEU A 456 -11.16 11.61 3.56
CA LEU A 456 -10.07 10.65 3.71
C LEU A 456 -8.74 11.31 3.35
N ALA A 457 -7.65 11.01 4.06
CA ALA A 457 -6.34 11.57 3.75
C ALA A 457 -5.24 10.52 3.79
N VAL A 458 -4.36 10.56 2.79
CA VAL A 458 -3.12 9.78 2.76
C VAL A 458 -1.98 10.70 3.19
N THR A 459 -1.19 10.29 4.18
CA THR A 459 -0.02 11.04 4.65
C THR A 459 1.23 10.20 4.46
N ALA A 460 2.24 10.78 3.81
CA ALA A 460 3.58 10.22 3.73
C ALA A 460 4.55 11.14 4.47
N VAL A 461 5.29 10.59 5.41
CA VAL A 461 6.35 11.27 6.14
C VAL A 461 7.68 10.68 5.71
N THR A 462 8.63 11.55 5.37
CA THR A 462 10.00 11.19 5.03
C THR A 462 10.99 11.94 5.91
N GLU A 463 12.25 11.57 5.82
CA GLU A 463 13.35 12.32 6.45
C GLU A 463 13.49 13.76 5.95
N THR A 464 12.92 14.07 4.77
CA THR A 464 13.00 15.40 4.14
C THR A 464 11.75 16.25 4.33
N GLY A 465 10.60 15.66 4.66
CA GLY A 465 9.36 16.40 4.88
C GLY A 465 8.14 15.50 4.99
N ALA A 466 6.96 16.10 5.04
CA ALA A 466 5.69 15.39 5.05
C ALA A 466 4.76 15.95 3.99
N MET A 467 4.00 15.06 3.35
CA MET A 467 2.99 15.41 2.35
C MET A 467 1.68 14.71 2.70
N THR A 468 0.60 15.47 2.72
CA THR A 468 -0.75 14.95 2.95
C THR A 468 -1.61 15.22 1.72
N TRP A 469 -2.28 14.18 1.23
CA TRP A 469 -3.24 14.23 0.14
C TRP A 469 -4.63 14.01 0.70
N THR A 470 -5.42 15.07 0.80
CA THR A 470 -6.83 15.01 1.20
C THR A 470 -7.68 14.67 -0.01
N LEU A 471 -8.44 13.59 0.10
CA LEU A 471 -9.41 13.13 -0.89
C LEU A 471 -10.73 13.85 -0.62
N LEU A 472 -11.14 14.65 -1.59
CA LEU A 472 -12.40 15.36 -1.59
C LEU A 472 -13.40 14.49 -2.36
N ASP A 473 -14.41 13.99 -1.65
CA ASP A 473 -15.54 13.33 -2.27
C ASP A 473 -16.28 14.29 -3.20
N ASN A 474 -16.89 13.75 -4.26
CA ASN A 474 -17.88 14.46 -5.09
C ASN A 474 -19.28 13.98 -4.76
#